data_AF-F3G6G6-F1
#
_entry.id   AF-F3G6G6-F1
#
_cell.length_a   1.000
_cell.length_b   1.000
_cell.length_c   1.000
_cell.angle_alpha   90.00
_cell.angle_beta   90.00
_cell.angle_gamma   90.00
#
_symmetry.space_group_name_H-M   'P 1'
#
loop_
_entity.id
_entity.type
_entity.pdbx_description
1 polymer ?
#
loop_
_entity_poly.entity_id
_entity_poly.type
_entity_poly.pdbx_seq_one_letter_code
_entity_poly.pdbx_strand_id
1 'polypeptide(L)'
;MTATPKPLVLIILDGFGHSESHKGNAILAAKMPVMDRLYQTMPNGLISGSGMDVGLPDGQMGNSEVGHMNLGAGRVVYQDFTRVTKAIRDGEFFENPTICAAVDKAVSAGKAVHIMGLLSDGGVHSHQDHLVAMAE
;
A
#
# COMPACT_ATOMS: atom_id res chain seq x y z
N MET A 1 -43.14 18.03 -6.84
CA MET A 1 -41.77 18.44 -7.22
C MET A 1 -40.81 17.46 -6.56
N THR A 2 -40.01 16.73 -7.34
CA THR A 2 -38.95 15.89 -6.79
C THR A 2 -37.83 16.80 -6.30
N ALA A 3 -37.47 16.70 -5.02
CA ALA A 3 -36.39 17.50 -4.46
C ALA A 3 -35.08 17.15 -5.19
N THR A 4 -34.33 18.17 -5.61
CA THR A 4 -33.00 17.95 -6.19
C THR A 4 -32.08 17.45 -5.07
N PRO A 5 -31.41 16.28 -5.24
CA PRO A 5 -30.51 15.76 -4.21
C PRO A 5 -29.33 16.72 -4.02
N LYS A 6 -28.92 16.91 -2.76
CA LYS A 6 -27.72 17.67 -2.44
C LYS A 6 -26.49 16.84 -2.84
N PRO A 7 -25.57 17.34 -3.68
CA PRO A 7 -24.40 16.58 -4.09
C PRO A 7 -23.40 16.44 -2.93
N LEU A 8 -22.83 15.25 -2.78
CA LEU A 8 -21.63 14.99 -2.00
C LEU A 8 -20.49 14.70 -2.98
N VAL A 9 -19.38 15.43 -2.85
CA VAL A 9 -18.29 15.38 -3.82
C VAL A 9 -16.97 15.12 -3.09
N LEU A 10 -16.26 14.08 -3.52
CA LEU A 10 -14.85 13.85 -3.20
C LEU A 10 -14.01 14.46 -4.32
N ILE A 11 -13.11 15.39 -3.97
CA ILE A 11 -12.18 16.03 -4.92
C ILE A 11 -10.77 15.55 -4.58
N ILE A 12 -10.10 14.94 -5.55
CA ILE A 12 -8.73 14.42 -5.41
C ILE A 12 -7.80 15.32 -6.22
N LEU A 13 -6.89 16.01 -5.53
CA LEU A 13 -5.81 16.76 -6.15
C LEU A 13 -4.59 15.83 -6.26
N ASP A 14 -4.41 15.20 -7.42
CA ASP A 14 -3.35 14.19 -7.60
C ASP A 14 -1.95 14.82 -7.45
N GLY A 15 -1.07 14.16 -6.71
CA GLY A 15 0.27 14.66 -6.37
C GLY A 15 0.31 15.87 -5.42
N PHE A 16 -0.82 16.22 -4.76
CA PHE A 16 -0.90 17.38 -3.87
C PHE A 16 -0.68 16.99 -2.39
N GLY A 17 0.57 17.03 -1.94
CA GLY A 17 0.96 16.70 -0.56
C GLY A 17 1.13 17.89 0.38
N HIS A 18 1.38 17.61 1.67
CA HIS A 18 1.78 18.61 2.67
C HIS A 18 3.27 18.43 3.04
N SER A 19 4.01 19.53 3.11
CA SER A 19 5.40 19.55 3.57
C SER A 19 5.71 20.90 4.22
N GLU A 20 6.41 20.87 5.36
CA GLU A 20 6.93 22.08 6.04
C GLU A 20 8.15 22.68 5.33
N SER A 21 8.78 21.94 4.41
CA SER A 21 9.91 22.43 3.64
C SER A 21 9.44 23.42 2.58
N HIS A 22 10.07 24.60 2.55
CA HIS A 22 9.86 25.59 1.49
C HIS A 22 10.68 25.30 0.23
N LYS A 23 11.74 24.51 0.33
CA LYS A 23 12.68 24.27 -0.77
C LYS A 23 12.02 23.40 -1.85
N GLY A 24 11.81 23.97 -3.03
CA GLY A 24 11.21 23.27 -4.17
C GLY A 24 9.71 22.96 -4.00
N ASN A 25 9.05 23.56 -3.00
CA ASN A 25 7.66 23.29 -2.69
C ASN A 25 6.72 24.16 -3.55
N ALA A 26 6.28 23.61 -4.68
CA ALA A 26 5.39 24.29 -5.61
C ALA A 26 4.01 24.61 -5.00
N ILE A 27 3.51 23.75 -4.11
CA ILE A 27 2.21 23.92 -3.45
C ILE A 27 2.26 25.16 -2.55
N LEU A 28 3.28 25.28 -1.72
CA LEU A 28 3.46 26.42 -0.81
C LEU A 28 3.78 27.72 -1.55
N ALA A 29 4.45 27.64 -2.70
CA ALA A 29 4.78 28.80 -3.52
C ALA A 29 3.61 29.30 -4.39
N ALA A 30 2.58 28.48 -4.61
CA ALA A 30 1.46 28.81 -5.47
C ALA A 30 0.49 29.81 -4.82
N LYS A 31 -0.10 30.70 -5.63
CA LYS A 31 -1.22 31.55 -5.21
C LYS A 31 -2.52 30.75 -5.31
N MET A 32 -3.06 30.29 -4.20
CA MET A 32 -4.24 29.41 -4.16
C MET A 32 -5.38 29.99 -3.31
N PRO A 33 -5.93 31.17 -3.65
CA PRO A 33 -6.85 31.91 -2.78
C PRO A 33 -8.10 31.13 -2.38
N VAL A 34 -8.55 30.19 -3.23
CA VAL A 34 -9.68 29.30 -2.91
C VAL A 34 -9.27 28.26 -1.85
N MET A 35 -8.13 27.59 -2.03
CA MET A 35 -7.63 26.61 -1.05
C MET A 35 -7.25 27.30 0.27
N ASP A 36 -6.60 28.46 0.21
CA ASP A 36 -6.21 29.24 1.38
C ASP A 36 -7.44 29.59 2.24
N ARG A 37 -8.51 30.06 1.58
CA ARG A 37 -9.79 30.32 2.26
C ARG A 37 -10.38 29.04 2.86
N LEU A 38 -10.39 27.93 2.13
CA LEU A 38 -10.94 26.67 2.63
C LEU A 38 -10.17 26.14 3.84
N TYR A 39 -8.84 26.22 3.84
CA TYR A 39 -8.00 25.84 4.99
C TYR A 39 -8.27 26.72 6.22
N GLN A 40 -8.62 27.98 6.03
CA GLN A 40 -8.92 28.91 7.14
C GLN A 40 -10.34 28.78 7.68
N THR A 41 -11.32 28.46 6.83
CA THR A 41 -12.75 28.56 7.20
C THR A 41 -13.45 27.22 7.37
N MET A 42 -12.85 26.11 6.96
CA MET A 42 -13.46 24.77 7.01
C MET A 42 -12.64 23.81 7.88
N PRO A 43 -13.26 22.81 8.54
CA PRO A 43 -12.53 21.73 9.19
C PRO A 43 -11.59 21.03 8.22
N ASN A 44 -10.32 20.85 8.62
CA ASN A 44 -9.30 20.21 7.81
C ASN A 44 -8.32 19.44 8.69
N GLY A 45 -7.60 18.50 8.08
CA GLY A 45 -6.60 17.67 8.72
C GLY A 45 -5.75 16.94 7.67
N LEU A 46 -4.74 16.22 8.13
CA LEU A 46 -3.86 15.42 7.28
C LEU A 46 -4.19 13.93 7.46
N ILE A 47 -4.03 13.18 6.37
CA ILE A 47 -4.07 11.72 6.37
C ILE A 47 -2.80 11.19 5.70
N SER A 48 -2.40 9.98 6.07
CA SER A 48 -1.29 9.29 5.41
C SER A 48 -1.75 8.67 4.10
N GLY A 49 -0.94 8.83 3.06
CA GLY A 49 -1.17 8.28 1.72
C GLY A 49 -0.01 7.43 1.22
N SER A 50 0.82 6.90 2.12
CA SER A 50 2.08 6.22 1.81
C SER A 50 2.38 5.14 2.83
N GLY A 51 3.34 4.25 2.52
CA GLY A 51 3.75 3.17 3.40
C GLY A 51 2.64 2.22 3.81
N MET A 52 2.75 1.69 5.03
CA MET A 52 1.86 0.66 5.56
C MET A 52 0.41 1.13 5.67
N ASP A 53 0.17 2.44 5.83
CA ASP A 53 -1.17 3.03 5.93
C ASP A 53 -2.00 2.84 4.67
N VAL A 54 -1.36 2.61 3.52
CA VAL A 54 -2.02 2.33 2.24
C VAL A 54 -1.67 0.95 1.67
N GLY A 55 -1.06 0.09 2.49
CA GLY A 55 -0.72 -1.28 2.11
C GLY A 55 0.57 -1.42 1.29
N LEU A 56 1.45 -0.42 1.34
CA LEU A 56 2.81 -0.46 0.81
C LEU A 56 3.83 -0.77 1.93
N PRO A 57 5.04 -1.25 1.60
CA PRO A 57 6.16 -1.34 2.52
C PRO A 57 6.45 -0.01 3.25
N ASP A 58 6.99 -0.09 4.46
CA ASP A 58 7.37 1.10 5.23
C ASP A 58 8.35 2.00 4.46
N GLY A 59 8.16 3.31 4.55
CA GLY A 59 8.94 4.32 3.83
C GLY A 59 8.66 4.42 2.32
N GLN A 60 7.87 3.51 1.73
CA GLN A 60 7.55 3.59 0.30
C GLN A 60 6.52 4.70 0.02
N MET A 61 6.84 5.55 -0.94
CA MET A 61 5.93 6.60 -1.40
C MET A 61 4.64 6.01 -1.99
N GLY A 62 3.53 6.70 -1.75
CA GLY A 62 2.26 6.42 -2.40
C GLY A 62 2.29 6.72 -3.91
N ASN A 63 1.26 6.26 -4.59
CA ASN A 63 1.01 6.54 -6.00
C ASN A 63 -0.50 6.59 -6.28
N SER A 64 -0.88 7.06 -7.47
CA SER A 64 -2.29 7.24 -7.85
C SER A 64 -3.09 5.95 -7.77
N GLU A 65 -2.56 4.81 -8.24
CA GLU A 65 -3.28 3.54 -8.25
C GLU A 65 -3.61 3.06 -6.84
N VAL A 66 -2.60 2.97 -5.98
CA VAL A 66 -2.75 2.57 -4.57
C VAL A 66 -3.66 3.53 -3.83
N GLY A 67 -3.51 4.84 -4.03
CA GLY A 67 -4.34 5.86 -3.38
C GLY A 67 -5.82 5.73 -3.74
N HIS A 68 -6.14 5.62 -5.05
CA HIS A 68 -7.53 5.49 -5.50
C HIS A 68 -8.16 4.18 -5.06
N MET A 69 -7.40 3.07 -5.05
CA MET A 69 -7.89 1.79 -4.52
C MET A 69 -8.25 1.88 -3.04
N ASN A 70 -7.40 2.48 -2.21
CA ASN A 70 -7.68 2.64 -0.78
C ASN A 70 -8.89 3.54 -0.53
N LEU A 71 -8.97 4.69 -1.22
CA LEU A 71 -10.11 5.62 -1.12
C LEU A 71 -11.44 4.96 -1.54
N GLY A 72 -11.44 4.21 -2.64
CA GLY A 72 -12.62 3.51 -3.14
C GLY A 72 -13.01 2.29 -2.30
N ALA A 73 -12.03 1.61 -1.68
CA ALA A 73 -12.27 0.42 -0.87
C ALA A 73 -12.69 0.74 0.57
N GLY A 74 -12.38 1.93 1.08
CA GLY A 74 -12.65 2.30 2.48
C GLY A 74 -11.87 1.46 3.50
N ARG A 75 -10.75 0.86 3.08
CA ARG A 75 -9.86 0.02 3.91
C ARG A 75 -8.46 -0.03 3.30
N VAL A 76 -7.47 -0.43 4.11
CA VAL A 76 -6.10 -0.69 3.64
C VAL A 76 -6.11 -1.81 2.61
N VAL A 77 -5.65 -1.51 1.39
CA VAL A 77 -5.49 -2.50 0.30
C VAL A 77 -4.03 -2.94 0.25
N TYR A 78 -3.73 -4.04 0.93
CA TYR A 78 -2.39 -4.64 0.92
C TYR A 78 -2.03 -5.12 -0.49
N GLN A 79 -0.94 -4.58 -1.02
CA GLN A 79 -0.31 -5.11 -2.22
C GLN A 79 0.27 -6.50 -1.95
N ASP A 80 0.40 -7.34 -2.98
CA ASP A 80 0.85 -8.73 -2.80
C ASP A 80 2.18 -8.83 -2.05
N PHE A 81 3.13 -7.93 -2.31
CA PHE A 81 4.39 -7.88 -1.58
C PHE A 81 4.17 -7.69 -0.07
N THR A 82 3.44 -6.64 0.32
CA THR A 82 3.13 -6.35 1.73
C THR A 82 2.26 -7.44 2.36
N ARG A 83 1.34 -8.04 1.59
CA ARG A 83 0.48 -9.14 2.05
C ARG A 83 1.30 -10.37 2.41
N VAL A 84 2.23 -10.77 1.55
CA VAL A 84 3.12 -11.91 1.82
C VAL A 84 4.06 -11.59 2.99
N THR A 85 4.65 -10.39 3.02
CA THR A 85 5.51 -9.96 4.16
C THR A 85 4.75 -9.98 5.49
N LYS A 86 3.50 -9.49 5.50
CA LYS A 86 2.64 -9.54 6.69
C LYS A 86 2.31 -10.98 7.08
N ALA A 87 1.96 -11.83 6.11
CA ALA A 87 1.65 -13.23 6.38
C ALA A 87 2.86 -13.98 6.97
N ILE A 88 4.07 -13.69 6.52
CA ILE A 88 5.31 -14.23 7.13
C ILE A 88 5.46 -13.73 8.57
N ARG A 89 5.36 -12.42 8.78
CA ARG A 89 5.50 -11.81 10.11
C ARG A 89 4.47 -12.32 11.12
N ASP A 90 3.23 -12.50 10.68
CA ASP A 90 2.11 -12.89 11.53
C ASP A 90 1.96 -14.43 11.62
N GLY A 91 2.85 -15.20 10.96
CA GLY A 91 2.88 -16.66 10.98
C GLY A 91 1.93 -17.35 9.98
N GLU A 92 0.96 -16.63 9.42
CA GLU A 92 -0.04 -17.14 8.47
C GLU A 92 0.59 -17.78 7.21
N PHE A 93 1.79 -17.36 6.81
CA PHE A 93 2.50 -17.93 5.66
C PHE A 93 2.84 -19.41 5.86
N PHE A 94 3.28 -19.80 7.06
CA PHE A 94 3.71 -21.15 7.39
C PHE A 94 2.55 -22.13 7.55
N GLU A 95 1.32 -21.63 7.68
CA GLU A 95 0.09 -22.42 7.72
C GLU A 95 -0.65 -22.44 6.38
N ASN A 96 -0.07 -21.84 5.33
CA ASN A 96 -0.74 -21.73 4.04
C ASN A 96 -0.95 -23.12 3.41
N PRO A 97 -2.21 -23.55 3.18
CA PRO A 97 -2.50 -24.92 2.77
C PRO A 97 -1.93 -25.28 1.40
N THR A 98 -1.73 -24.30 0.50
CA THR A 98 -1.10 -24.53 -0.80
C THR A 98 0.40 -24.77 -0.67
N ILE A 99 1.07 -24.00 0.20
CA ILE A 99 2.50 -24.14 0.47
C ILE A 99 2.76 -25.48 1.16
N CYS A 100 2.04 -25.77 2.25
CA CYS A 100 2.20 -27.03 3.00
C CYS A 100 1.95 -28.25 2.12
N ALA A 101 0.88 -28.24 1.32
CA ALA A 101 0.57 -29.35 0.42
C ALA A 101 1.68 -29.60 -0.63
N ALA A 102 2.36 -28.56 -1.11
CA ALA A 102 3.47 -28.72 -2.05
C ALA A 102 4.69 -29.37 -1.39
N VAL A 103 5.02 -28.98 -0.16
CA VAL A 103 6.11 -29.56 0.64
C VAL A 103 5.79 -31.01 1.00
N ASP A 104 4.61 -31.28 1.57
CA ASP A 104 4.16 -32.61 1.98
C ASP A 104 4.17 -33.61 0.81
N LYS A 105 3.79 -33.15 -0.39
CA LYS A 105 3.83 -33.97 -1.60
C LYS A 105 5.26 -34.37 -1.99
N ALA A 106 6.23 -33.47 -1.86
CA ALA A 106 7.63 -33.80 -2.14
C ALA A 106 8.20 -34.76 -1.08
N VAL A 107 7.93 -34.50 0.20
CA VAL A 107 8.38 -35.32 1.32
C VAL A 107 7.81 -36.73 1.24
N SER A 108 6.49 -36.88 1.03
CA SER A 108 5.84 -38.20 0.91
C SER A 108 6.35 -39.03 -0.28
N ALA A 109 6.88 -38.38 -1.32
CA ALA A 109 7.49 -39.04 -2.47
C ALA A 109 9.01 -39.25 -2.34
N GLY A 110 9.63 -38.84 -1.23
CA GLY A 110 11.08 -38.88 -1.04
C GLY A 110 11.84 -38.02 -2.05
N LYS A 111 11.28 -36.85 -2.41
CA LYS A 111 11.82 -35.91 -3.40
C LYS A 111 12.19 -34.58 -2.76
N ALA A 112 12.99 -33.79 -3.49
CA ALA A 112 13.36 -32.44 -3.09
C ALA A 112 12.26 -31.42 -3.40
N VAL A 113 12.23 -30.33 -2.63
CA VAL A 113 11.48 -29.10 -2.95
C VAL A 113 12.42 -28.14 -3.67
N HIS A 114 12.00 -27.60 -4.82
CA HIS A 114 12.74 -26.59 -5.55
C HIS A 114 12.09 -25.23 -5.37
N ILE A 115 12.83 -24.28 -4.79
CA ILE A 115 12.41 -22.89 -4.60
C ILE A 115 13.16 -22.04 -5.63
N MET A 116 12.46 -21.20 -6.37
CA MET A 116 13.05 -20.33 -7.38
C MET A 116 12.46 -18.93 -7.31
N GLY A 117 13.30 -17.91 -7.45
CA GLY A 117 12.91 -16.52 -7.44
C GLY A 117 14.10 -15.61 -7.67
N LEU A 118 13.83 -14.34 -7.98
CA LEU A 118 14.86 -13.30 -8.05
C LEU A 118 15.39 -13.04 -6.62
N LEU A 119 16.71 -13.11 -6.44
CA LEU A 119 17.35 -13.02 -5.13
C LEU A 119 17.96 -11.63 -4.91
N SER A 120 17.14 -10.72 -4.38
CA SER A 120 17.54 -9.35 -4.00
C SER A 120 16.53 -8.75 -3.02
N ASP A 121 16.85 -7.59 -2.46
CA ASP A 121 16.00 -6.76 -1.60
C ASP A 121 15.14 -5.73 -2.38
N GLY A 122 15.10 -5.83 -3.72
CA GLY A 122 14.47 -4.81 -4.57
C GLY A 122 12.95 -4.66 -4.43
N GLY A 123 12.22 -5.70 -4.00
CA GLY A 123 10.77 -5.61 -3.68
C GLY A 123 9.82 -5.41 -4.88
N VAL A 124 10.33 -5.33 -6.12
CA VAL A 124 9.51 -5.14 -7.34
C VAL A 124 8.91 -6.44 -7.84
N HIS A 125 9.72 -7.50 -7.94
CA HIS A 125 9.30 -8.81 -8.44
C HIS A 125 9.39 -9.93 -7.40
N SER A 126 10.17 -9.72 -6.34
CA SER A 126 10.39 -10.65 -5.23
C SER A 126 11.08 -9.92 -4.09
N HIS A 127 11.25 -10.61 -2.96
CA HIS A 127 12.14 -10.20 -1.90
C HIS A 127 12.87 -11.43 -1.34
N GLN A 128 14.18 -11.32 -1.12
CA GLN A 128 15.01 -12.44 -0.64
C GLN A 128 14.51 -13.04 0.68
N ASP A 129 13.95 -12.23 1.58
CA ASP A 129 13.40 -12.70 2.85
C ASP A 129 12.20 -13.64 2.68
N HIS A 130 11.45 -13.52 1.58
CA HIS A 130 10.35 -14.45 1.27
C HIS A 130 10.88 -15.82 0.84
N LEU A 131 12.03 -15.85 0.15
CA LEU A 131 12.72 -17.09 -0.19
C LEU A 131 13.29 -17.76 1.06
N VAL A 132 13.81 -16.98 2.00
CA VAL A 132 14.26 -17.47 3.30
C VAL A 132 13.10 -18.08 4.08
N ALA A 133 11.97 -17.39 4.20
CA ALA A 133 10.77 -17.91 4.87
C ALA A 133 10.21 -19.18 4.21
N MET A 134 10.36 -19.35 2.90
CA MET A 134 9.96 -20.58 2.20
C MET A 134 10.92 -21.76 2.47
N ALA A 135 12.16 -21.48 2.92
CA ALA A 135 13.17 -22.50 3.22
C ALA A 135 13.19 -22.94 4.70
N GLU A 136 12.51 -22.20 5.58
CA GLU A 136 12.30 -22.54 7.00
C GLU A 136 11.24 -23.62 7.19
#